data_AF-A0A7K1TZN5-F1
#
_entry.id   AF-A0A7K1TZN5-F1
#
_cell.length_a   1.000
_cell.length_b   1.000
_cell.length_c   1.000
_cell.angle_alpha   90.00
_cell.angle_beta   90.00
_cell.angle_gamma   90.00
#
_symmetry.space_group_name_H-M   'P 1'
#
loop_
_entity.id
_entity.type
_entity.pdbx_description
1 polymer ?
#
loop_
_entity_poly.entity_id
_entity_poly.type
_entity_poly.pdbx_seq_one_letter_code
_entity_poly.pdbx_strand_id
1 'polypeptide(L)' 'MAKAGGAIGAGIAAIAAGIGVGNIGKSALESIARQPEAANDIRANMILAAALVEGVALFGVIAGLLAVVL' A
#
# COMPACT_ATOMS: atom_id res chain seq x y z
N MET A 1 -6.69 -23.70 12.29
CA MET A 1 -5.66 -22.68 12.53
C MET A 1 -5.29 -21.92 11.25
N ALA A 2 -4.96 -22.60 10.14
CA ALA A 2 -4.55 -21.95 8.88
C ALA A 2 -5.54 -20.90 8.35
N LYS A 3 -6.84 -21.20 8.30
CA LYS A 3 -7.88 -20.25 7.84
C LYS A 3 -7.95 -18.97 8.66
N ALA A 4 -7.92 -19.09 9.99
CA ALA A 4 -7.93 -17.92 10.88
C ALA A 4 -6.65 -17.10 10.74
N GLY A 5 -5.49 -17.76 10.63
CA GLY A 5 -4.20 -17.08 10.38
C GLY A 5 -4.16 -16.38 9.03
N GLY A 6 -4.70 -16.99 7.98
CA GLY A 6 -4.80 -16.39 6.65
C GLY A 6 -5.69 -15.14 6.60
N ALA A 7 -6.87 -15.20 7.22
CA ALA A 7 -7.77 -14.05 7.31
C ALA A 7 -7.16 -12.88 8.10
N ILE A 8 -6.52 -13.17 9.23
CA ILE A 8 -5.83 -12.15 10.03
C ILE A 8 -4.63 -11.58 9.26
N GLY A 9 -3.82 -12.43 8.64
CA GLY A 9 -2.66 -12.02 7.86
C GLY A 9 -3.03 -11.11 6.68
N ALA A 10 -4.08 -11.47 5.93
CA ALA A 10 -4.60 -10.63 4.86
C ALA A 10 -5.13 -9.28 5.37
N GLY A 11 -5.83 -9.28 6.52
CA GLY A 11 -6.30 -8.04 7.15
C GLY A 11 -5.16 -7.11 7.58
N ILE A 12 -4.10 -7.66 8.18
CA ILE A 12 -2.90 -6.90 8.56
C ILE A 12 -2.20 -6.35 7.30
N ALA A 13 -2.07 -7.15 6.25
CA ALA A 13 -1.45 -6.72 5.00
C ALA A 13 -2.23 -5.54 4.38
N ALA A 14 -3.56 -5.60 4.35
CA ALA A 14 -4.41 -4.52 3.85
C ALA A 14 -4.28 -3.23 4.69
N ILE A 15 -4.24 -3.33 6.02
CA ILE A 15 -4.06 -2.18 6.91
C ILE A 15 -2.67 -1.55 6.70
N ALA A 16 -1.62 -2.37 6.62
CA ALA A 16 -0.26 -1.90 6.39
C ALA A 16 -0.12 -1.17 5.04
N ALA A 17 -0.75 -1.69 3.98
CA ALA A 17 -0.80 -1.07 2.67
C ALA A 17 -1.51 0.30 2.73
N GLY A 18 -2.69 0.35 3.35
CA GLY A 18 -3.47 1.58 3.50
C GLY A 18 -2.70 2.68 4.25
N ILE A 19 -1.99 2.33 5.33
CA ILE A 19 -1.14 3.27 6.06
C ILE A 19 0.06 3.72 5.20
N GLY A 20 0.73 2.79 4.51
CA GLY A 20 1.88 3.09 3.65
C GLY A 20 1.52 4.05 2.52
N VAL A 21 0.49 3.71 1.73
CA VAL A 21 0.00 4.53 0.62
C VAL A 21 -0.56 5.86 1.12
N GLY A 22 -1.27 5.87 2.25
CA GLY A 22 -1.79 7.09 2.87
C GLY A 22 -0.68 8.07 3.26
N ASN A 23 0.42 7.57 3.84
CA ASN A 23 1.58 8.40 4.17
C ASN A 23 2.29 8.94 2.92
N ILE A 24 2.46 8.10 1.89
CA ILE A 24 3.03 8.50 0.60
C ILE A 24 2.19 9.63 -0.03
N GLY A 25 0.87 9.46 -0.07
CA GLY A 25 -0.06 10.46 -0.60
C GLY A 25 -0.02 11.77 0.20
N LYS A 26 -0.03 11.68 1.54
CA LYS A 26 0.08 12.87 2.41
C LYS A 26 1.37 13.65 2.12
N SER A 27 2.52 12.98 2.14
CA SER A 27 3.81 13.63 1.90
C SER A 27 3.88 14.24 0.49
N ALA A 28 3.37 13.55 -0.52
CA ALA A 28 3.31 14.08 -1.87
C ALA A 28 2.44 15.35 -1.98
N LEU A 29 1.25 15.35 -1.36
CA LEU A 29 0.36 16.51 -1.36
C LEU A 29 0.98 17.72 -0.63
N GLU A 30 1.61 17.49 0.53
CA GLU A 30 2.34 18.54 1.25
C GLU A 30 3.51 19.10 0.43
N SER A 31 4.26 18.25 -0.27
CA SER A 31 5.35 18.67 -1.16
C SER A 31 4.84 19.46 -2.36
N ILE A 32 3.74 19.01 -3.01
CA ILE A 32 3.10 19.72 -4.13
C ILE A 32 2.60 21.09 -3.68
N ALA A 33 2.00 21.19 -2.49
CA ALA A 33 1.54 22.47 -1.95
C ALA A 33 2.68 23.47 -1.72
N ARG A 34 3.90 22.99 -1.41
CA ARG A 34 5.09 23.83 -1.21
C ARG A 34 5.82 24.15 -2.52
N GLN A 35 5.74 23.26 -3.51
CA GLN A 35 6.46 23.36 -4.79
C GLN A 35 5.52 22.95 -5.93
N PRO A 36 4.57 23.82 -6.32
CA PRO A 36 3.60 23.50 -7.35
C PRO A 36 4.25 23.28 -8.73
N GLU A 37 5.43 23.85 -8.98
CA GLU A 37 6.14 23.67 -10.25
C GLU A 37 6.64 22.22 -10.44
N ALA A 38 6.92 21.52 -9.34
CA ALA A 38 7.40 20.13 -9.34
C ALA A 38 6.26 19.09 -9.27
N ALA A 39 5.00 19.51 -9.45
CA ALA A 39 3.84 18.65 -9.15
C ALA A 39 3.78 17.35 -9.95
N ASN A 40 4.21 17.38 -11.21
CA ASN A 40 4.21 16.19 -12.07
C ASN A 40 5.27 15.18 -11.63
N ASP A 41 6.48 15.64 -11.30
CA ASP A 41 7.57 14.78 -10.84
C ASP A 41 7.25 14.14 -9.48
N ILE A 42 6.70 14.93 -8.55
CA ILE A 42 6.25 14.43 -7.25
C ILE A 42 5.16 13.37 -7.43
N ARG A 43 4.18 13.60 -8.31
CA ARG A 43 3.09 12.65 -8.57
C ARG A 43 3.60 11.35 -9.19
N ALA A 44 4.55 11.43 -10.13
CA ALA A 44 5.16 10.25 -10.73
C ALA A 44 5.90 9.39 -9.68
N ASN A 45 6.71 10.03 -8.83
CA ASN A 45 7.42 9.36 -7.75
C ASN A 45 6.46 8.78 -6.69
N MET A 46 5.39 9.50 -6.35
CA MET A 46 4.34 9.05 -5.45
C MET A 46 3.67 7.77 -5.98
N ILE A 47 3.28 7.75 -7.26
CA ILE A 47 2.64 6.58 -7.89
C ILE A 47 3.60 5.39 -7.90
N LEU A 48 4.88 5.60 -8.26
CA LEU A 48 5.89 4.54 -8.24
C LEU A 48 6.04 3.96 -6.82
N ALA A 49 6.18 4.80 -5.80
CA ALA A 49 6.31 4.35 -4.42
C ALA A 49 5.05 3.61 -3.94
N ALA A 50 3.85 4.14 -4.26
CA ALA A 50 2.59 3.48 -3.92
C ALA A 50 2.46 2.11 -4.59
N ALA A 51 2.85 1.99 -5.87
CA ALA A 51 2.82 0.73 -6.60
C ALA A 51 3.76 -0.33 -6.00
N LEU A 52 4.94 0.09 -5.49
CA LEU A 52 5.85 -0.83 -4.79
C LEU A 52 5.26 -1.33 -3.48
N VAL A 53 4.59 -0.47 -2.71
CA VAL A 53 3.89 -0.86 -1.47
C VAL A 53 2.74 -1.84 -1.78
N GLU A 54 1.92 -1.51 -2.77
CA GLU A 54 0.81 -2.36 -3.21
C GLU A 54 1.29 -3.72 -3.74
N GLY A 55 2.42 -3.75 -4.45
CA GLY A 55 3.02 -4.99 -4.94
C GLY A 55 3.31 -5.99 -3.81
N VAL A 56 3.88 -5.53 -2.70
CA VAL A 56 4.16 -6.38 -1.53
C VAL A 56 2.88 -6.75 -0.78
N ALA A 57 1.96 -5.79 -0.63
CA ALA A 57 0.69 -6.00 0.05
C ALA A 57 -0.17 -7.08 -0.64
N LEU A 58 -0.22 -7.07 -1.97
CA LEU A 58 -0.98 -8.05 -2.76
C LEU A 58 -0.47 -9.47 -2.53
N PHE A 59 0.84 -9.69 -2.40
CA PHE A 59 1.36 -11.02 -2.04
C PHE A 59 0.85 -11.49 -0.67
N GLY A 60 0.78 -10.59 0.32
CA GLY A 60 0.24 -10.91 1.64
C GLY A 60 -1.25 -11.25 1.62
N VAL A 61 -2.05 -10.47 0.88
CA VAL A 61 -3.49 -10.71 0.72
C VAL A 61 -3.76 -12.00 -0.03
N ILE A 62 -3.03 -12.27 -1.12
CA ILE A 62 -3.18 -13.51 -1.91
C ILE A 62 -2.79 -14.72 -1.06
N ALA A 63 -1.65 -14.68 -0.35
CA ALA A 63 -1.24 -15.77 0.53
C ALA A 63 -2.29 -16.03 1.63
N GLY A 64 -2.83 -14.98 2.24
CA GLY A 64 -3.90 -15.08 3.23
C GLY A 64 -5.19 -15.66 2.66
N LEU A 65 -5.59 -15.23 1.45
CA LEU A 65 -6.74 -15.77 0.75
C LEU A 65 -6.56 -17.26 0.43
N LEU A 66 -5.40 -17.65 -0.08
CA LEU A 66 -5.09 -19.06 -0.37
C LEU A 66 -5.13 -19.91 0.90
N ALA A 67 -4.60 -19.42 2.03
CA ALA A 67 -4.66 -20.12 3.31
C ALA A 67 -6.08 -20.26 3.90
N VAL A 68 -7.03 -19.44 3.44
CA VAL A 68 -8.45 -19.53 3.82
C VAL A 68 -9.21 -20.52 2.94
N VAL A 69 -8.91 -20.51 1.64
CA VAL A 69 -9.67 -21.24 0.61
C VAL A 69 -9.20 -22.69 0.46
N LEU A 70 -7.89 -22.95 0.55
CA LEU A 70 -7.30 -24.29 0.50
C LEU A 70 -7.38 -24.99 1.87
#